data_AF-A0A934QAX2-F1
#
_entry.id   AF-A0A934QAX2-F1
#
_cell.length_a   1.000
_cell.length_b   1.000
_cell.length_c   1.000
_cell.angle_alpha   90.00
_cell.angle_beta   90.00
_cell.angle_gamma   90.00
#
_symmetry.space_group_name_H-M   'P 1'
#
loop_
_entity.id
_entity.type
_entity.pdbx_description
1 polymer ?
#
loop_
_entity_poly.entity_id
_entity_poly.type
_entity_poly.pdbx_seq_one_letter_code
_entity_poly.pdbx_strand_id
1 'polypeptide(L)'
;MATQAVTALAARNIRKILEDRGLTQEWLSSASGISMRTLSRRIHATHPNGTTLEELGAIARALKIPMTALIARPSASNIEAVAA
;
A
#
# COMPACT_ATOMS: atom_id res chain seq x y z
N MET A 1 0.41 -5.43 -16.33
CA MET A 1 -0.48 -5.59 -15.16
C MET A 1 0.25 -6.41 -14.10
N ALA A 2 0.19 -6.02 -12.82
CA ALA A 2 0.88 -6.74 -11.74
C ALA A 2 0.30 -8.15 -11.53
N THR A 3 1.13 -9.09 -11.06
CA THR A 3 0.65 -10.44 -10.69
C THR A 3 -0.28 -10.36 -9.47
N GLN A 4 -1.17 -11.35 -9.30
CA GLN A 4 -2.11 -11.35 -8.16
C GLN A 4 -1.40 -11.28 -6.80
N ALA A 5 -0.26 -11.96 -6.66
CA ALA A 5 0.53 -11.93 -5.43
C ALA A 5 1.06 -10.53 -5.10
N VAL A 6 1.59 -9.81 -6.10
CA VAL A 6 2.10 -8.43 -5.92
C VAL A 6 0.96 -7.47 -5.63
N THR A 7 -0.19 -7.66 -6.28
CA THR A 7 -1.39 -6.85 -6.06
C THR A 7 -1.90 -6.99 -4.63
N ALA A 8 -2.04 -8.22 -4.13
CA ALA A 8 -2.48 -8.49 -2.76
C ALA A 8 -1.48 -7.93 -1.73
N LEU A 9 -0.18 -8.02 -2.03
CA LEU A 9 0.88 -7.51 -1.16
C LEU A 9 0.84 -5.99 -1.04
N ALA A 10 0.75 -5.29 -2.18
CA ALA A 10 0.58 -3.84 -2.21
C ALA A 10 -0.67 -3.39 -1.46
N ALA A 11 -1.81 -4.01 -1.73
CA ALA A 11 -3.07 -3.69 -1.08
C ALA A 11 -2.97 -3.83 0.45
N ARG A 12 -2.40 -4.94 0.93
CA ARG A 12 -2.23 -5.19 2.36
C ARG A 12 -1.29 -4.18 3.01
N ASN A 13 -0.13 -3.94 2.41
CA ASN A 13 0.88 -3.04 2.99
C ASN A 13 0.37 -1.59 3.01
N ILE A 14 -0.33 -1.13 1.96
CA ILE A 14 -0.94 0.21 1.95
C ILE A 14 -1.95 0.33 3.10
N ARG A 15 -2.88 -0.63 3.24
CA ARG A 15 -3.86 -0.61 4.35
C ARG A 15 -3.18 -0.56 5.71
N LYS A 16 -2.17 -1.40 5.92
CA LYS A 16 -1.42 -1.45 7.17
C LYS A 16 -0.75 -0.11 7.48
N ILE A 17 -0.12 0.53 6.50
CA ILE A 17 0.51 1.84 6.69
C ILE A 17 -0.52 2.93 7.02
N LEU A 18 -1.70 2.89 6.38
CA LEU A 18 -2.78 3.81 6.70
C LEU A 18 -3.26 3.63 8.14
N GLU A 19 -3.49 2.38 8.56
CA GLU A 19 -3.88 2.03 9.92
C GLU A 19 -2.82 2.44 10.96
N ASP A 20 -1.56 2.04 10.74
CA ASP A 20 -0.42 2.34 11.63
C ASP A 20 -0.20 3.86 11.80
N ARG A 21 -0.67 4.68 10.84
CA ARG A 21 -0.53 6.16 10.85
C ARG A 21 -1.84 6.91 11.14
N GLY A 22 -2.95 6.22 11.38
CA GLY A 22 -4.27 6.85 11.57
C GLY A 22 -4.75 7.66 10.35
N LEU A 23 -4.37 7.25 9.14
CA LEU A 23 -4.74 7.91 7.88
C LEU A 23 -5.92 7.20 7.22
N THR A 24 -6.77 7.97 6.55
CA THR A 24 -7.94 7.41 5.85
C THR A 24 -7.68 7.20 4.35
N GLN A 25 -8.57 6.47 3.67
CA GLN A 25 -8.50 6.33 2.21
C GLN A 25 -8.77 7.68 1.52
N GLU A 26 -9.64 8.51 2.08
CA GLU A 26 -9.96 9.85 1.58
C GLU A 26 -8.73 10.75 1.61
N TRP A 27 -7.96 10.70 2.69
CA TRP A 27 -6.67 11.37 2.76
C TRP A 27 -5.73 10.89 1.66
N LEU A 28 -5.60 9.57 1.48
CA LEU A 28 -4.72 9.01 0.45
C LEU A 28 -5.18 9.41 -0.95
N SER A 29 -6.49 9.49 -1.18
CA SER A 29 -7.07 9.94 -2.44
C SER A 29 -6.63 11.37 -2.75
N SER A 30 -6.82 12.27 -1.79
CA SER A 30 -6.40 13.67 -1.92
C SER A 30 -4.89 13.81 -2.13
N ALA A 31 -4.08 13.09 -1.35
CA ALA A 31 -2.63 13.20 -1.38
C ALA A 31 -1.96 12.57 -2.62
N SER A 32 -2.55 11.50 -3.17
CA SER A 32 -2.01 10.80 -4.34
C SER A 32 -2.59 11.25 -5.67
N GLY A 33 -3.70 12.00 -5.66
CA GLY A 33 -4.47 12.34 -6.86
C GLY A 33 -5.25 11.16 -7.46
N ILE A 34 -5.23 9.99 -6.82
CA ILE A 34 -6.01 8.81 -7.25
C ILE A 34 -7.41 8.94 -6.66
N SER A 35 -8.45 8.76 -7.48
CA SER A 35 -9.83 8.84 -6.99
C SER A 35 -10.14 7.79 -5.92
N MET A 36 -11.01 8.14 -4.98
CA MET A 36 -11.50 7.23 -3.93
C MET A 36 -12.02 5.90 -4.50
N ARG A 37 -12.83 5.96 -5.57
CA ARG A 37 -13.35 4.76 -6.25
C ARG A 37 -12.23 3.86 -6.80
N THR A 38 -11.13 4.45 -7.27
CA THR A 38 -9.98 3.66 -7.73
C THR A 38 -9.23 3.08 -6.55
N LEU A 39 -8.93 3.87 -5.51
CA LEU A 39 -8.28 3.37 -4.30
C LEU A 39 -9.07 2.24 -3.66
N SER A 40 -10.37 2.38 -3.42
CA SER A 40 -11.19 1.33 -2.81
C SER A 40 -11.13 0.00 -3.58
N ARG A 41 -10.95 0.04 -4.91
CA ARG A 41 -10.72 -1.18 -5.73
C ARG A 41 -9.28 -1.70 -5.61
N ARG A 42 -8.27 -0.83 -5.56
CA ARG A 42 -6.84 -1.22 -5.45
C ARG A 42 -6.49 -1.79 -4.09
N ILE A 43 -7.03 -1.21 -3.02
CA ILE A 43 -6.73 -1.59 -1.64
C ILE A 43 -7.87 -2.34 -0.98
N HIS A 44 -8.74 -2.97 -1.78
CA HIS A 44 -9.84 -3.80 -1.29
C HIS A 44 -9.32 -4.95 -0.41
N ALA A 45 -10.01 -5.21 0.71
CA ALA A 45 -9.60 -6.18 1.74
C ALA A 45 -9.31 -7.57 1.15
N THR A 46 -10.29 -8.10 0.42
CA THR A 46 -10.31 -9.48 -0.10
C THR A 46 -9.90 -9.59 -1.57
N HIS A 47 -10.46 -8.75 -2.45
CA HIS A 47 -10.25 -8.82 -3.89
C HIS A 47 -9.67 -7.52 -4.47
N PRO A 48 -8.40 -7.19 -4.20
CA PRO A 48 -7.78 -6.00 -4.76
C PRO A 48 -7.55 -6.15 -6.27
N ASN A 49 -7.92 -5.12 -7.03
CA ASN A 49 -7.60 -5.04 -8.45
C ASN A 49 -6.15 -4.60 -8.64
N GLY A 50 -5.52 -5.04 -9.75
CA GLY A 50 -4.13 -4.70 -10.07
C GLY A 50 -3.85 -3.21 -10.07
N THR A 51 -2.80 -2.78 -9.36
CA THR A 51 -2.34 -1.39 -9.31
C THR A 51 -1.26 -1.16 -10.36
N THR A 52 -1.32 -0.05 -11.10
CA THR A 52 -0.27 0.29 -12.07
C THR A 52 1.01 0.77 -11.36
N LEU A 53 2.14 0.78 -12.07
CA LEU A 53 3.40 1.30 -11.51
C LEU A 53 3.30 2.80 -11.18
N GLU A 54 2.57 3.56 -12.01
CA GLU A 54 2.29 4.98 -11.80
C GLU A 54 1.44 5.21 -10.55
N GLU A 55 0.36 4.44 -10.38
CA GLU A 55 -0.49 4.48 -9.18
C GLU A 55 0.33 4.11 -7.93
N LEU A 56 1.15 3.06 -7.98
CA LEU A 56 2.06 2.69 -6.89
C LEU A 56 3.05 3.80 -6.57
N GLY A 57 3.58 4.48 -7.58
CA GLY A 57 4.51 5.59 -7.42
C GLY A 57 3.86 6.80 -6.76
N ALA A 58 2.63 7.13 -7.17
CA ALA A 58 1.85 8.20 -6.55
C ALA A 58 1.53 7.89 -5.08
N ILE A 59 1.12 6.65 -4.77
CA ILE A 59 0.85 6.20 -3.40
C ILE A 59 2.12 6.25 -2.55
N ALA A 60 3.25 5.75 -3.06
CA ALA A 60 4.53 5.78 -2.35
C ALA A 60 4.99 7.20 -2.03
N ARG A 61 4.86 8.14 -2.98
CA ARG A 61 5.13 9.56 -2.78
C ARG A 61 4.22 10.19 -1.72
N ALA A 62 2.91 9.93 -1.80
CA ALA A 62 1.94 10.42 -0.81
C ALA A 62 2.28 9.93 0.60
N LEU A 63 2.66 8.66 0.73
CA LEU A 63 3.05 8.04 2.00
C LEU A 63 4.50 8.35 2.42
N LYS A 64 5.28 9.08 1.59
CA LYS A 64 6.69 9.42 1.84
C LYS A 64 7.55 8.19 2.17
N ILE A 65 7.38 7.12 1.41
CA ILE A 65 8.14 5.87 1.55
C ILE A 65 8.66 5.39 0.19
N PRO A 66 9.70 4.56 0.15
CA PRO A 66 10.10 3.92 -1.10
C PRO A 66 9.01 2.98 -1.60
N MET A 67 8.82 2.91 -2.93
CA MET A 67 7.85 2.01 -3.56
C MET A 67 8.10 0.54 -3.19
N THR A 68 9.35 0.15 -2.96
CA THR A 68 9.72 -1.20 -2.53
C THR A 68 9.05 -1.59 -1.21
N ALA A 69 8.80 -0.65 -0.30
CA ALA A 69 8.09 -0.92 0.96
C ALA A 69 6.62 -1.33 0.72
N LEU A 70 6.00 -0.89 -0.39
CA LEU A 70 4.65 -1.30 -0.74
C LEU A 70 4.59 -2.76 -1.21
N ILE A 71 5.66 -3.27 -1.80
CA ILE A 71 5.72 -4.63 -2.37
C ILE A 71 6.67 -5.57 -1.61
N ALA A 72 7.21 -5.13 -0.48
CA ALA A 72 8.06 -5.96 0.36
C ALA A 72 7.21 -7.03 1.05
N ARG A 73 7.66 -8.29 0.98
CA ARG A 73 7.12 -9.35 1.83
C ARG A 73 7.66 -9.11 3.25
N PRO A 74 6.81 -9.09 4.29
CA PRO A 74 7.31 -9.07 5.66
C PRO A 74 8.14 -10.34 5.88
N SER A 75 9.45 -10.19 6.09
CA SER A 75 10.32 -11.27 6.55
C SER A 75 10.27 -11.34 8.07
N ALA A 76 10.34 -12.55 8.62
CA ALA A 76 10.32 -12.79 10.07
C ALA A 76 11.51 -12.15 10.82
N SER A 77 12.56 -11.75 10.09
CA SER A 77 13.84 -11.26 10.62
C SER A 77 13.79 -9.85 11.23
N ASN A 78 12.70 -9.10 11.10
CA ASN A 78 12.58 -7.74 11.64
C ASN A 78 11.90 -7.65 13.01
N ILE A 79 11.44 -8.78 13.58
CA ILE A 79 10.75 -8.81 14.88
C ILE A 79 11.74 -8.90 16.05
N GLU A 80 12.95 -9.41 15.82
CA GLU A 80 13.97 -9.59 16.86
C GLU A 80 14.82 -8.34 17.14
N ALA A 81 14.85 -7.36 16.23
CA ALA A 81 15.73 -6.18 16.34
C ALA A 81 15.15 -5.03 17.19
N VAL A 82 13.94 -5.17 17.75
CA VAL A 82 13.33 -4.18 18.67
C VAL A 82 13.26 -4.71 20.11
N ALA A 83 13.65 -5.97 20.33
CA ALA A 83 13.61 -6.64 21.63
C ALA A 83 15.00 -6.93 22.23
N ALA A 84 16.06 -6.34 21.67
CA ALA A 84 17.44 -6.40 22.19
C ALA A 84 17.97 -4.97 22.38
#